data_AF-A0A6A2Z4I8-F1
#
_entry.id   AF-A0A6A2Z4I8-F1
#
_cell.length_a   1.000
_cell.length_b   1.000
_cell.length_c   1.000
_cell.angle_alpha   90.00
_cell.angle_beta   90.00
_cell.angle_gamma   90.00
#
_symmetry.space_group_name_H-M   'P 1'
#
loop_
_entity.id
_entity.type
_entity.pdbx_description
1 polymer ?
#
loop_
_entity_poly.entity_id
_entity_poly.type
_entity_poly.pdbx_seq_one_letter_code
_entity_poly.pdbx_strand_id
1 'polypeptide(L)'
;MTGGASWAVPMRHRDGTISRASDTGNLSGFHDTVDVQKRKFLDKGLNTQDLVTLVVSNCRTHTVGTSASQFFSYRLYNFTSTGPDPLINPAFVSQLQELCPQNGDGSRRIGLDTGSANRFDNSGLLGLTFNVEFGKSMVKMSNVEMKTGTAGEIRKVCSRIN
;
A
#
# COMPACT_ATOMS: atom_id res chain seq x y z
N MET A 1 0.60 18.84 1.58
CA MET A 1 0.52 18.14 2.88
C MET A 1 1.71 17.21 3.13
N THR A 2 2.14 16.37 2.17
CA THR A 2 3.34 15.51 2.33
C THR A 2 4.43 15.73 1.27
N GLY A 3 4.26 16.68 0.33
CA GLY A 3 5.29 17.07 -0.65
C GLY A 3 5.20 16.36 -2.02
N GLY A 4 4.20 15.51 -2.22
CA GLY A 4 3.96 14.82 -3.50
C GLY A 4 3.30 15.69 -4.58
N ALA A 5 3.18 15.11 -5.78
CA ALA A 5 2.51 15.74 -6.91
C ALA A 5 1.00 15.88 -6.71
N SER A 6 0.40 16.77 -7.51
CA SER A 6 -1.03 17.03 -7.53
C SER A 6 -1.63 16.58 -8.86
N TRP A 7 -2.83 16.00 -8.82
CA TRP A 7 -3.63 15.68 -10.00
C TRP A 7 -5.11 15.93 -9.71
N ALA A 8 -5.90 16.11 -10.77
CA ALA A 8 -7.34 16.25 -10.66
C ALA A 8 -7.98 14.89 -10.34
N VAL A 9 -8.79 14.84 -9.28
CA VAL A 9 -9.50 13.62 -8.87
C VAL A 9 -10.93 13.67 -9.40
N PRO A 10 -11.44 12.60 -10.06
CA PRO A 10 -12.84 12.49 -10.44
C PRO A 10 -13.76 12.60 -9.21
N MET A 11 -14.79 13.43 -9.32
CA MET A 11 -15.74 13.72 -8.25
C MET A 11 -17.11 13.09 -8.57
N ARG A 12 -18.03 13.15 -7.60
CA ARG A 12 -19.43 12.65 -7.69
C ARG A 12 -19.62 11.14 -7.55
N HIS A 13 -18.65 10.44 -6.97
CA HIS A 13 -18.86 9.09 -6.48
C HIS A 13 -19.86 9.10 -5.31
N ARG A 14 -20.72 8.08 -5.26
CA ARG A 14 -21.73 7.88 -4.21
C ARG A 14 -21.35 6.73 -3.29
N ASP A 15 -21.85 6.79 -2.06
CA ASP A 15 -21.60 5.78 -1.04
C ASP A 15 -22.29 4.45 -1.33
N GLY A 16 -21.61 3.35 -1.00
CA GLY A 16 -22.19 2.02 -0.99
C GLY A 16 -23.10 1.80 0.23
N THR A 17 -24.19 1.08 0.03
CA THR A 17 -25.18 0.70 1.07
C THR A 17 -24.98 -0.72 1.60
N ILE A 18 -23.89 -1.38 1.21
CA ILE A 18 -23.57 -2.76 1.62
C ILE A 18 -22.10 -2.78 2.01
N SER A 19 -21.80 -3.43 3.14
CA SER A 19 -20.46 -3.75 3.59
C SER A 19 -20.42 -5.24 3.95
N ARG A 20 -19.56 -6.02 3.29
CA ARG A 20 -19.39 -7.45 3.55
C ARG A 20 -17.94 -7.74 3.87
N ALA A 21 -17.71 -8.47 4.96
CA ALA A 21 -16.36 -8.90 5.33
C ALA A 21 -15.73 -9.79 4.24
N SER A 22 -16.54 -10.56 3.51
CA SER A 22 -16.09 -11.41 2.40
C SER A 22 -15.39 -10.65 1.29
N ASP A 23 -15.73 -9.36 1.08
CA ASP A 23 -15.17 -8.55 0.00
C ASP A 23 -13.68 -8.24 0.24
N THR A 24 -13.19 -8.42 1.48
CA THR A 24 -11.78 -8.25 1.86
C THR A 24 -10.88 -9.41 1.42
N GLY A 25 -11.46 -10.54 1.00
CA GLY A 25 -10.70 -11.72 0.57
C GLY A 25 -9.84 -11.49 -0.67
N ASN A 26 -10.15 -10.46 -1.47
CA ASN A 26 -9.37 -10.10 -2.66
C ASN A 26 -8.35 -8.98 -2.41
N LEU A 27 -8.14 -8.56 -1.16
CA LEU A 27 -7.07 -7.61 -0.83
C LEU A 27 -5.71 -8.29 -0.88
N SER A 28 -4.70 -7.58 -1.40
CA SER A 28 -3.33 -8.07 -1.41
C SER A 28 -2.79 -8.18 0.01
N GLY A 29 -2.35 -9.38 0.38
CA GLY A 29 -1.69 -9.67 1.65
C GLY A 29 -0.18 -9.45 1.56
N PHE A 30 0.45 -9.21 2.70
CA PHE A 30 1.91 -9.01 2.80
C PHE A 30 2.74 -10.30 2.58
N HIS A 31 2.08 -11.46 2.49
CA HIS A 31 2.67 -12.75 2.12
C HIS A 31 2.41 -13.15 0.66
N ASP A 32 1.62 -12.36 -0.08
CA ASP A 32 1.27 -12.70 -1.46
C ASP A 32 2.49 -12.62 -2.37
N THR A 33 2.67 -13.63 -3.22
CA THR A 33 3.67 -13.59 -4.28
C THR A 33 3.31 -12.50 -5.30
N VAL A 34 4.31 -12.04 -6.08
CA VAL A 34 4.09 -11.03 -7.12
C VAL A 34 3.01 -11.47 -8.12
N ASP A 35 2.91 -12.76 -8.44
CA ASP A 35 1.90 -13.25 -9.39
C ASP A 35 0.49 -13.29 -8.78
N VAL A 36 0.36 -13.50 -7.47
CA VAL A 36 -0.92 -13.32 -6.77
C VAL A 36 -1.32 -11.84 -6.81
N GLN A 37 -0.39 -10.93 -6.50
CA GLN A 37 -0.67 -9.50 -6.51
C GLN A 37 -1.08 -9.00 -7.91
N LYS A 38 -0.39 -9.45 -8.96
CA LYS A 38 -0.78 -9.15 -10.36
C LYS A 38 -2.21 -9.58 -10.66
N ARG A 39 -2.60 -10.80 -10.28
CA ARG A 39 -3.97 -11.30 -10.50
C ARG A 39 -5.01 -10.45 -9.76
N LYS A 40 -4.78 -10.16 -8.48
CA LYS A 40 -5.69 -9.33 -7.66
C LYS A 40 -5.87 -7.92 -8.25
N PHE A 41 -4.79 -7.33 -8.78
CA PHE A 41 -4.87 -6.03 -9.48
C PHE A 41 -5.64 -6.14 -10.79
N LEU A 42 -5.39 -7.19 -11.59
CA LEU A 42 -6.10 -7.44 -12.85
C LEU A 42 -7.60 -7.65 -12.63
N ASP A 43 -8.00 -8.31 -11.55
CA ASP A 43 -9.42 -8.48 -11.17
C ASP A 43 -10.13 -7.14 -10.92
N LYS A 44 -9.37 -6.08 -10.62
CA LYS A 44 -9.86 -4.70 -10.47
C LYS A 44 -9.58 -3.83 -11.69
N GLY A 45 -9.18 -4.42 -12.81
CA GLY A 45 -8.86 -3.71 -14.06
C GLY A 45 -7.54 -2.94 -14.03
N LEU A 46 -6.69 -3.19 -13.03
CA LEU A 46 -5.36 -2.58 -12.88
C LEU A 46 -4.30 -3.51 -13.47
N ASN A 47 -3.36 -2.95 -14.23
CA ASN A 47 -2.32 -3.74 -14.91
C ASN A 47 -1.04 -3.83 -14.06
N THR A 48 -0.01 -4.52 -14.58
CA THR A 48 1.28 -4.64 -13.89
C THR A 48 1.96 -3.29 -13.65
N GLN A 49 1.78 -2.31 -14.55
CA GLN A 49 2.31 -0.96 -14.34
C GLN A 49 1.63 -0.30 -13.13
N ASP A 50 0.31 -0.41 -13.01
CA ASP A 50 -0.44 0.09 -11.86
C ASP A 50 0.03 -0.58 -10.56
N LEU A 51 0.27 -1.89 -10.57
CA LEU A 51 0.85 -2.60 -9.42
C LEU A 51 2.22 -2.03 -9.01
N VAL A 52 3.13 -1.86 -9.98
CA VAL A 52 4.47 -1.32 -9.70
C VAL A 52 4.39 0.10 -9.16
N THR A 53 3.55 0.93 -9.77
CA THR A 53 3.36 2.32 -9.39
C THR A 53 2.73 2.47 -8.00
N LEU A 54 1.79 1.59 -7.62
CA LEU A 54 1.02 1.69 -6.38
C LEU A 54 1.62 0.89 -5.20
N VAL A 55 2.44 -0.15 -5.45
CA VAL A 55 2.86 -1.10 -4.39
C VAL A 55 4.38 -1.28 -4.31
N VAL A 56 5.11 -1.25 -5.42
CA VAL A 56 6.50 -1.71 -5.41
C VAL A 56 7.40 -0.72 -4.68
N SER A 57 8.22 -1.25 -3.76
CA SER A 57 9.19 -0.55 -2.92
C SER A 57 10.27 0.21 -3.68
N ASN A 58 10.45 -0.08 -4.97
CA ASN A 58 11.34 0.65 -5.87
C ASN A 58 10.66 1.93 -6.43
N CYS A 59 9.37 2.13 -6.10
CA CYS A 59 8.52 3.29 -6.39
C CYS A 59 7.51 3.54 -5.24
N ARG A 60 8.05 3.99 -4.10
CA ARG A 60 7.67 5.23 -3.40
C ARG A 60 6.21 5.46 -2.97
N THR A 61 5.33 4.46 -2.96
CA THR A 61 3.98 4.59 -2.33
C THR A 61 4.01 4.23 -0.84
N HIS A 62 4.87 3.30 -0.44
CA HIS A 62 5.20 3.04 0.96
C HIS A 62 6.20 4.06 1.55
N THR A 63 6.39 5.23 0.91
CA THR A 63 7.27 6.31 1.41
C THR A 63 6.70 7.00 2.66
N VAL A 64 5.36 7.03 2.79
CA VAL A 64 4.68 7.58 3.97
C VAL A 64 4.03 6.46 4.76
N GLY A 65 4.10 6.57 6.09
CA GLY A 65 3.39 5.71 7.02
C GLY A 65 4.30 4.70 7.72
N THR A 66 3.63 3.84 8.47
CA THR A 66 4.29 2.85 9.33
C THR A 66 3.65 1.48 9.16
N SER A 67 4.37 0.43 9.53
CA SER A 67 3.84 -0.94 9.68
C SER A 67 4.15 -1.45 11.07
N ALA A 68 3.30 -2.33 11.60
CA ALA A 68 3.57 -3.02 12.86
C ALA A 68 4.60 -4.12 12.61
N SER A 69 5.55 -4.27 13.55
CA SER A 69 6.66 -5.23 13.46
C SER A 69 6.20 -6.67 13.18
N GLN A 70 5.05 -7.08 13.73
CA GLN A 70 4.48 -8.41 13.53
C GLN A 70 4.23 -8.79 12.06
N PHE A 71 4.00 -7.81 11.17
CA PHE A 71 3.70 -8.09 9.76
C PHE A 71 4.95 -8.46 8.93
N PHE A 72 6.15 -8.22 9.45
CA PHE A 72 7.40 -8.50 8.71
C PHE A 72 8.49 -9.13 9.57
N SER A 73 8.31 -9.30 10.88
CA SER A 73 9.28 -9.93 11.78
C SER A 73 9.65 -11.36 11.35
N TYR A 74 8.72 -12.10 10.73
CA TYR A 74 9.03 -13.42 10.17
C TYR A 74 10.16 -13.36 9.14
N ARG A 75 10.26 -12.28 8.34
CA ARG A 75 11.35 -12.07 7.36
C ARG A 75 12.69 -11.75 8.02
N LEU A 76 12.69 -11.30 9.28
CA LEU A 76 13.89 -10.93 10.02
C LEU A 76 14.50 -12.08 10.83
N TYR A 77 13.72 -13.14 11.10
CA TYR A 77 14.15 -14.22 11.99
C TYR A 77 13.92 -15.61 11.39
N ASN A 78 12.72 -15.87 10.86
CA ASN A 78 12.25 -17.21 10.53
C ASN A 78 11.68 -17.28 9.10
N PHE A 79 12.38 -16.69 8.13
CA PHE A 79 11.93 -16.72 6.72
C PHE A 79 12.28 -18.06 6.07
N THR A 80 13.51 -18.48 6.32
CA THR A 80 14.02 -19.80 5.93
C THR A 80 14.18 -20.65 7.18
N SER A 81 14.37 -21.96 7.00
CA SER A 81 14.80 -22.84 8.10
C SER A 81 16.17 -22.46 8.70
N THR A 82 16.87 -21.49 8.09
CA THR A 82 18.23 -21.09 8.42
C THR A 82 18.38 -19.62 8.87
N GLY A 83 17.30 -18.83 8.90
CA GLY A 83 17.33 -17.44 9.39
C GLY A 83 16.58 -16.41 8.54
N PRO A 84 17.04 -15.13 8.53
CA PRO A 84 16.36 -14.03 7.84
C PRO A 84 16.28 -14.23 6.33
N ASP A 85 15.40 -13.46 5.69
CA ASP A 85 15.22 -13.48 4.25
C ASP A 85 16.53 -13.06 3.53
N PRO A 86 17.12 -13.93 2.68
CA PRO A 86 18.39 -13.67 2.02
C PRO A 86 18.32 -12.56 0.97
N LEU A 87 17.13 -12.14 0.56
CA LEU A 87 16.94 -11.03 -0.38
C LEU A 87 16.98 -9.65 0.30
N ILE A 88 16.96 -9.60 1.64
CA ILE A 88 17.09 -8.35 2.40
C ILE A 88 18.58 -8.10 2.66
N ASN A 89 19.02 -6.85 2.48
CA ASN A 89 20.39 -6.45 2.81
C ASN A 89 20.71 -6.81 4.28
N PRO A 90 21.75 -7.61 4.57
CA PRO A 90 22.07 -8.04 5.93
C PRO A 90 22.32 -6.89 6.91
N ALA A 91 22.91 -5.78 6.46
CA ALA A 91 23.11 -4.60 7.30
C ALA A 91 21.77 -3.93 7.68
N PHE A 92 20.79 -3.98 6.77
CA PHE A 92 19.45 -3.47 7.04
C PHE A 92 18.65 -4.43 7.93
N VAL A 93 18.86 -5.74 7.81
CA VAL A 93 18.29 -6.73 8.74
C VAL A 93 18.73 -6.42 10.17
N SER A 94 20.03 -6.19 10.42
CA SER A 94 20.53 -5.86 11.76
C SER A 94 19.84 -4.62 12.35
N GLN A 95 19.69 -3.55 11.55
CA GLN A 95 18.98 -2.34 11.98
C GLN A 95 17.51 -2.63 12.31
N LEU A 96 16.82 -3.42 11.48
CA LEU A 96 15.44 -3.79 11.71
C LEU A 96 15.24 -4.72 12.90
N GLN A 97 16.22 -5.55 13.24
CA GLN A 97 16.20 -6.43 14.42
C GLN A 97 16.41 -5.66 15.72
N GLU A 98 17.27 -4.63 15.74
CA GLU A 98 17.41 -3.70 16.87
C GLU A 98 16.10 -2.97 17.15
N LEU A 99 15.45 -2.54 16.06
CA LEU A 99 14.12 -1.98 16.16
C LEU A 99 13.16 -3.08 16.63
N CYS A 100 13.01 -4.19 15.91
CA CYS A 100 12.00 -5.23 16.12
C CYS A 100 12.57 -6.50 16.74
N PRO A 101 12.85 -6.55 18.06
CA PRO A 101 13.40 -7.76 18.68
C PRO A 101 12.42 -8.94 18.58
N GLN A 102 12.96 -10.16 18.48
CA GLN A 102 12.21 -11.40 18.22
C GLN A 102 11.06 -11.68 19.20
N ASN A 103 11.21 -11.25 20.47
CA ASN A 103 10.18 -11.34 21.51
C ASN A 103 9.72 -9.95 21.99
N GLY A 104 9.80 -8.96 21.11
CA GLY A 104 9.39 -7.59 21.38
C GLY A 104 7.90 -7.35 21.20
N ASP A 105 7.51 -6.08 21.34
CA ASP A 105 6.15 -5.62 21.02
C ASP A 105 5.90 -5.71 19.50
N GLY A 106 5.02 -6.66 19.12
CA GLY A 106 4.54 -6.89 17.76
C GLY A 106 3.71 -5.73 17.18
N SER A 107 3.15 -4.88 18.04
CA SER A 107 2.35 -3.71 17.66
C SER A 107 3.20 -2.47 17.36
N ARG A 108 4.49 -2.51 17.72
CA ARG A 108 5.40 -1.38 17.55
C ARG A 108 5.52 -0.97 16.09
N ARG A 109 5.31 0.31 15.84
CA ARG A 109 5.21 0.90 14.51
C ARG A 109 6.59 1.30 13.99
N ILE A 110 6.96 0.79 12.83
CA ILE A 110 8.20 1.12 12.12
C ILE A 110 7.86 1.86 10.83
N GLY A 111 8.64 2.90 10.52
CA GLY A 111 8.51 3.62 9.26
C GLY A 111 8.69 2.68 8.08
N LEU A 112 7.78 2.74 7.11
CA LEU A 112 7.92 1.99 5.86
C LEU A 112 9.09 2.53 5.01
N ASP A 113 9.45 3.80 5.24
CA ASP A 113 10.58 4.48 4.64
C ASP A 113 11.45 5.11 5.74
N THR A 114 12.69 4.64 5.84
CA THR A 114 13.57 4.96 6.96
C THR A 114 14.14 6.36 6.76
N GLY A 115 13.70 7.31 7.57
CA GLY A 115 14.13 8.72 7.51
C GLY A 115 13.15 9.66 6.81
N SER A 116 12.15 9.14 6.10
CA SER A 116 11.18 9.93 5.31
C SER A 116 9.73 9.49 5.52
N ALA A 117 9.42 8.72 6.56
CA ALA A 117 8.07 8.16 6.83
C ALA A 117 6.89 9.16 6.85
N ASN A 118 7.13 10.48 6.87
CA ASN A 118 6.10 11.54 6.82
C ASN A 118 6.14 12.38 5.53
N ARG A 119 7.02 12.06 4.59
CA ARG A 119 7.27 12.82 3.38
C ARG A 119 7.07 11.91 2.18
N PHE A 120 6.22 12.36 1.26
CA PHE A 120 6.12 11.74 -0.06
C PHE A 120 7.23 12.30 -0.92
N ASP A 121 8.37 11.62 -0.97
CA ASP A 121 9.54 12.10 -1.70
C ASP A 121 9.89 11.31 -2.96
N ASN A 122 10.27 12.09 -3.98
CA ASN A 122 10.56 11.63 -5.34
C ASN A 122 11.84 12.30 -5.85
N SER A 123 12.88 12.43 -5.01
CA SER A 123 14.10 13.14 -5.39
C SER A 123 14.83 12.44 -6.55
N GLY A 124 14.84 13.08 -7.72
CA GLY A 124 15.62 12.69 -8.91
C GLY A 124 14.85 12.77 -10.24
N LEU A 125 15.57 12.65 -11.36
CA LEU A 125 15.00 12.66 -12.73
C LEU A 125 14.00 11.51 -12.97
N LEU A 126 14.20 10.38 -12.29
CA LEU A 126 13.26 9.24 -12.25
C LEU A 126 11.96 9.54 -11.48
N GLY A 127 11.96 10.56 -10.61
CA GLY A 127 10.80 10.95 -9.80
C GLY A 127 9.73 11.73 -10.57
N LEU A 128 10.09 12.42 -11.66
CA LEU A 128 9.13 13.17 -12.48
C LEU A 128 8.20 12.24 -13.26
N THR A 129 8.74 11.18 -13.88
CA THR A 129 7.94 10.15 -14.55
C THR A 129 7.05 9.40 -13.56
N PHE A 130 7.58 9.09 -12.37
CA PHE A 130 6.80 8.45 -11.31
C PHE A 130 5.59 9.27 -10.90
N ASN A 131 5.73 10.58 -10.67
CA ASN A 131 4.60 11.44 -10.26
C ASN A 131 3.43 11.39 -11.27
N VAL A 132 3.74 11.36 -12.56
CA VAL A 132 2.73 11.31 -13.63
C VAL A 132 2.02 9.96 -13.65
N GLU A 133 2.80 8.87 -13.63
CA GLU A 133 2.22 7.52 -13.64
C GLU A 133 1.46 7.23 -12.34
N PHE A 134 1.95 7.72 -11.20
CA PHE A 134 1.26 7.64 -9.92
C PHE A 134 -0.10 8.34 -9.97
N GLY A 135 -0.15 9.58 -10.48
CA GLY A 135 -1.42 10.27 -10.66
C GLY A 135 -2.39 9.51 -11.57
N LYS A 136 -1.90 8.94 -12.69
CA LYS A 136 -2.73 8.13 -13.60
C LYS A 136 -3.28 6.87 -12.92
N SER A 137 -2.43 6.11 -12.22
CA SER A 137 -2.85 4.89 -11.52
C SER A 137 -3.81 5.21 -10.37
N MET A 138 -3.61 6.32 -9.65
CA MET A 138 -4.54 6.78 -8.61
C MET A 138 -5.92 7.15 -9.19
N VAL A 139 -5.97 7.84 -10.32
CA VAL A 139 -7.25 8.13 -11.02
C VAL A 139 -7.91 6.84 -11.49
N LYS A 140 -7.15 5.92 -12.06
CA LYS A 140 -7.67 4.62 -12.53
C LYS A 140 -8.25 3.81 -11.37
N MET A 141 -7.53 3.72 -10.26
CA MET A 141 -8.01 3.07 -9.03
C MET A 141 -9.28 3.72 -8.49
N SER A 142 -9.41 5.05 -8.56
CA SER A 142 -10.61 5.77 -8.08
C SER A 142 -11.88 5.46 -8.87
N ASN A 143 -11.75 4.94 -10.09
CA ASN A 143 -12.87 4.59 -10.97
C ASN A 143 -13.28 3.11 -10.86
N VAL A 144 -12.64 2.33 -9.99
CA VAL A 144 -12.97 0.92 -9.77
C VAL A 144 -14.34 0.80 -9.11
N GLU A 145 -15.25 0.06 -9.74
CA GLU A 145 -16.58 -0.29 -9.19
C GLU A 145 -17.39 0.93 -8.68
N MET A 146 -17.20 2.09 -9.32
CA MET A 146 -17.78 3.37 -8.88
C MET A 146 -19.32 3.39 -8.97
N LYS A 147 -19.95 4.02 -7.97
CA LYS A 147 -21.38 4.29 -7.95
C LYS A 147 -21.66 5.74 -8.33
N THR A 148 -22.55 5.96 -9.30
CA THR A 148 -22.96 7.29 -9.79
C THR A 148 -24.46 7.39 -10.04
N GLY A 149 -24.94 8.60 -10.30
CA GLY A 149 -26.35 8.85 -10.60
C GLY A 149 -27.23 8.51 -9.40
N THR A 150 -28.14 7.55 -9.59
CA THR A 150 -29.06 7.03 -8.57
C THR A 150 -28.53 5.80 -7.82
N ALA A 151 -27.37 5.26 -8.21
CA ALA A 151 -26.76 4.12 -7.52
C ALA A 151 -26.08 4.58 -6.23
N GLY A 152 -26.50 4.03 -5.09
CA GLY A 152 -25.95 4.38 -3.78
C GLY A 152 -26.55 5.66 -3.19
N GLU A 153 -25.89 6.25 -2.21
CA GLU A 153 -26.40 7.42 -1.47
C GLU A 153 -25.30 8.46 -1.19
N ILE A 154 -25.68 9.58 -0.56
CA ILE A 154 -24.72 10.53 0.02
C ILE A 154 -24.91 10.42 1.52
N ARG A 155 -23.98 9.77 2.23
CA ARG A 155 -24.09 9.59 3.67
C ARG A 155 -23.83 10.88 4.40
N LYS A 156 -24.69 11.18 5.37
CA LYS A 156 -24.43 12.28 6.33
C LYS A 156 -23.37 11.90 7.35
N VAL A 157 -23.26 10.60 7.66
CA VAL A 157 -22.30 10.03 8.61
C VAL A 157 -21.67 8.80 7.98
N CYS A 158 -20.36 8.81 7.72
CA CYS A 158 -19.68 7.75 6.95
C CYS A 158 -19.69 6.36 7.61
N SER A 159 -19.94 6.26 8.93
CA SER A 159 -19.95 4.99 9.66
C SER A 159 -21.27 4.23 9.60
N ARG A 160 -22.34 4.82 9.03
CA ARG A 160 -23.66 4.18 8.93
C ARG A 160 -24.39 4.55 7.65
N ILE A 161 -25.29 3.68 7.22
CA ILE A 161 -26.24 3.97 6.12
C ILE A 161 -27.26 5.01 6.63
N ASN A 162 -27.78 5.85 5.74
CA ASN A 162 -28.79 6.86 6.12
C ASN A 162 -30.12 6.24 6.60
#